data_AF-A0A501WKW7-F1
#
_entry.id   AF-A0A501WKW7-F1
#
_cell.length_a   1.000
_cell.length_b   1.000
_cell.length_c   1.000
_cell.angle_alpha   90.00
_cell.angle_beta   90.00
_cell.angle_gamma   90.00
#
_symmetry.space_group_name_H-M   'P 1'
#
loop_
_entity.id
_entity.type
_entity.pdbx_description
1 polymer ?
#
loop_
_entity_poly.entity_id
_entity_poly.type
_entity_poly.pdbx_seq_one_letter_code
_entity_poly.pdbx_strand_id
1 'polypeptide(L)' 'MTEIVNLRQARKQARREAERQAADENAARHGLTKGERRRQEMERARGLAHLDRHRRETED' A
#
# COMPACT_ATOMS: atom_id res chain seq x y z
N MET A 1 13.77 35.77 -0.53
CA MET A 1 13.84 35.52 0.92
C MET A 1 13.92 34.03 1.14
N THR A 2 14.88 33.54 1.92
CA THR A 2 15.01 32.13 2.25
C THR A 2 14.26 31.84 3.55
N GLU A 3 13.43 30.81 3.54
CA GLU A 3 12.70 30.37 4.72
C GLU A 3 13.68 29.65 5.66
N ILE A 4 13.85 30.17 6.88
CA ILE A 4 14.71 29.56 7.88
C ILE A 4 13.92 28.42 8.54
N VAL A 5 14.12 27.21 8.06
CA VAL A 5 13.49 26.00 8.61
C VAL A 5 14.36 25.33 9.67
N ASN A 6 13.72 24.90 10.76
CA ASN A 6 14.42 24.14 11.79
C ASN A 6 14.60 22.68 11.33
N LEU A 7 15.79 22.37 10.80
CA LEU A 7 16.14 21.04 10.28
C LEU A 7 15.96 19.91 11.31
N ARG A 8 16.16 20.18 12.61
CA ARG A 8 15.94 19.17 13.66
C ARG A 8 14.46 18.82 13.77
N GLN A 9 13.57 19.81 13.72
CA GLN A 9 12.13 19.59 13.76
C GLN A 9 11.63 18.87 12.50
N ALA A 10 12.11 19.30 11.33
CA ALA A 10 11.77 18.67 10.05
C ALA A 10 12.17 17.17 10.02
N ARG A 11 13.40 16.83 10.45
CA ARG A 11 13.85 15.42 10.54
C ARG A 11 13.01 14.61 11.53
N LYS A 12 12.61 15.21 12.65
CA LYS A 12 11.75 14.56 13.65
C LYS A 12 10.35 14.29 13.10
N GLN A 13 9.79 15.22 12.33
CA GLN A 13 8.50 15.03 11.65
C GLN A 13 8.60 13.92 10.61
N ALA A 14 9.61 13.96 9.73
CA ALA A 14 9.83 12.92 8.72
C ALA A 14 9.96 11.52 9.33
N ARG A 15 10.69 11.38 10.45
CA ARG A 15 10.79 10.10 11.17
C ARG A 15 9.44 9.62 11.70
N ARG A 16 8.65 10.52 12.30
CA ARG A 16 7.31 10.18 12.81
C ARG A 16 6.35 9.81 11.68
N GLU A 17 6.47 10.42 10.51
CA GLU A 17 5.67 10.09 9.33
C GLU A 17 6.01 8.70 8.80
N ALA A 18 7.30 8.37 8.69
CA ALA A 18 7.73 7.02 8.33
C ALA A 18 7.22 5.97 9.33
N GLU A 19 7.30 6.26 10.64
CA GLU A 19 6.77 5.38 11.68
C GLU A 19 5.24 5.21 11.58
N ARG A 20 4.49 6.27 11.22
CA ARG A 20 3.04 6.19 10.97
C ARG A 20 2.70 5.33 9.76
N GLN A 21 3.39 5.55 8.63
CA GLN A 21 3.17 4.76 7.41
C GLN A 21 3.42 3.26 7.67
N ALA A 22 4.52 2.93 8.36
CA ALA A 22 4.81 1.56 8.75
C ALA A 22 3.75 0.97 9.69
N ALA A 23 3.21 1.78 10.62
CA ALA A 23 2.13 1.36 11.50
C ALA A 23 0.83 1.08 10.72
N ASP A 24 0.47 1.93 9.76
CA ASP A 24 -0.71 1.75 8.90
C ASP A 24 -0.59 0.50 8.01
N GLU A 25 0.60 0.28 7.42
CA GLU A 25 0.89 -0.94 6.67
C GLU A 25 0.78 -2.19 7.54
N ASN A 26 1.32 -2.14 8.77
CA ASN A 26 1.22 -3.24 9.71
C ASN A 26 -0.21 -3.45 10.19
N ALA A 27 -0.99 -2.40 10.42
CA ALA A 27 -2.41 -2.49 10.76
C ALA A 27 -3.20 -3.14 9.61
N ALA A 28 -2.91 -2.81 8.36
CA ALA A 28 -3.51 -3.47 7.20
C ALA A 28 -3.09 -4.95 7.09
N ARG A 29 -1.83 -5.29 7.40
CA ARG A 29 -1.32 -6.67 7.31
C ARG A 29 -1.78 -7.57 8.46
N HIS A 30 -1.85 -7.01 9.66
CA HIS A 30 -2.06 -7.76 10.91
C HIS A 30 -3.44 -7.55 11.53
N GLY A 31 -4.14 -6.47 11.17
CA GLY A 31 -5.52 -6.21 11.60
C GLY A 31 -6.58 -6.98 10.82
N LEU A 32 -6.23 -7.51 9.64
CA LEU A 32 -7.14 -8.37 8.87
C LEU A 32 -7.17 -9.79 9.44
N THR A 33 -8.37 -10.25 9.76
CA THR A 33 -8.62 -11.65 10.10
C THR A 33 -8.32 -12.56 8.90
N LYS A 34 -8.09 -13.85 9.16
CA LYS A 34 -7.82 -14.84 8.09
C LYS A 34 -8.93 -14.86 7.02
N GLY A 35 -10.18 -14.63 7.41
CA GLY A 35 -11.34 -14.58 6.50
C GLY A 35 -11.31 -13.37 5.57
N GLU A 36 -10.99 -12.19 6.11
CA GLU A 36 -10.91 -10.95 5.32
C GLU A 36 -9.73 -10.96 4.34
N ARG A 37 -8.58 -11.50 4.76
CA ARG A 37 -7.43 -11.68 3.87
C ARG A 37 -7.77 -12.57 2.68
N ARG A 38 -8.39 -13.72 2.93
CA ARG A 38 -8.79 -14.66 1.88
C ARG A 38 -9.86 -14.06 0.96
N ARG A 39 -10.79 -13.27 1.49
CA ARG A 39 -11.76 -12.52 0.68
C ARG A 39 -11.05 -11.53 -0.25
N GLN A 40 -10.10 -10.76 0.26
CA GLN A 40 -9.36 -9.78 -0.53
C GLN A 40 -8.49 -10.45 -1.61
N GLU A 41 -7.86 -11.59 -1.30
CA GLU A 41 -7.13 -12.41 -2.27
C GLU A 41 -8.05 -12.95 -3.38
N MET A 42 -9.24 -13.47 -3.03
CA MET A 42 -10.21 -13.94 -4.03
C MET A 42 -10.71 -12.81 -4.92
N GLU A 43 -10.98 -11.63 -4.36
CA GLU A 43 -11.39 -10.45 -5.15
C GLU A 43 -10.27 -10.01 -6.11
N ARG A 44 -9.01 -9.99 -5.64
CA ARG A 44 -7.85 -9.72 -6.51
C ARG A 44 -7.70 -10.76 -7.62
N ALA A 45 -7.82 -12.04 -7.29
CA ALA A 45 -7.72 -13.13 -8.25
C ALA A 45 -8.84 -13.07 -9.30
N ARG A 46 -10.07 -12.74 -8.89
CA ARG A 46 -11.20 -12.49 -9.81
C ARG A 46 -10.92 -11.30 -10.72
N GLY A 47 -10.40 -10.20 -10.18
CA GLY A 47 -10.02 -9.02 -10.97
C GLY A 47 -8.96 -9.35 -12.03
N LEU A 48 -7.91 -10.08 -11.66
CA LEU A 48 -6.87 -10.54 -12.60
C LEU A 48 -7.45 -11.47 -13.66
N ALA A 49 -8.25 -12.47 -13.27
CA ALA A 49 -8.88 -13.39 -14.21
C ALA A 49 -9.85 -12.67 -15.16
N HIS A 50 -10.56 -11.64 -14.69
CA HIS A 50 -11.39 -10.79 -15.55
C HIS A 50 -10.55 -10.05 -16.60
N LEU A 51 -9.42 -9.47 -16.21
CA LEU A 51 -8.52 -8.77 -17.12
C LEU A 51 -7.84 -9.72 -18.11
N ASP A 52 -7.37 -10.88 -17.65
CA ASP A 52 -6.75 -11.90 -18.50
C ASP A 52 -7.73 -12.45 -19.53
N ARG A 53 -9.02 -12.61 -19.19
CA ARG A 53 -10.06 -13.00 -20.16
C ARG A 53 -10.27 -11.96 -21.27
N HIS A 54 -9.82 -10.73 -21.07
CA HIS A 54 -9.81 -9.67 -22.08
C HIS A 54 -8.47 -9.54 -22.83
N ARG A 55 -7.45 -10.31 -22.44
CA ARG A 55 -6.16 -10.33 -23.15
C ARG A 55 -6.33 -11.12 -24.45
N ARG A 56 -6.24 -10.43 -25.58
CA ARG A 56 -6.09 -11.09 -26.88
C ARG A 56 -4.67 -11.64 -26.94
N GLU A 57 -4.53 -12.95 -27.11
CA GLU A 57 -3.25 -13.57 -27.45
C GLU A 57 -2.76 -12.86 -28.71
N THR A 58 -1.74 -12.02 -28.56
CA THR A 58 -1.07 -11.39 -29.69
C THR A 58 0.06 -12.36 -30.01
N GLU A 59 -0.13 -13.13 -31.08
CA GLU A 59 0.89 -14.03 -31.63
C GLU A 59 2.07 -13.16 -32.11
N ASP A 60 3.28 -13.47 -31.63
CA ASP A 60 4.56 -13.05 -32.24
C ASP A 60 4.93 -14.03 -33.37
#